data_AF-A0A2S5R203-F1
#
_entry.id   AF-A0A2S5R203-F1
#
_cell.length_a   1.000
_cell.length_b   1.000
_cell.length_c   1.000
_cell.angle_alpha   90.00
_cell.angle_beta   90.00
_cell.angle_gamma   90.00
#
_symmetry.space_group_name_H-M   'P 1'
#
loop_
_entity.id
_entity.type
_entity.pdbx_description
1 polymer ?
#
loop_
_entity_poly.entity_id
_entity_poly.type
_entity_poly.pdbx_seq_one_letter_code
_entity_poly.pdbx_strand_id
1 'polypeptide(L)'
;MSKIEDQELAQFCEDLLTSAKQMKAGNTRVALSPIANIRNKINLSQSKFADLLGVSVRTLQDWEQGRAKPSGAAKTLLKIAELNPDALMAVA
;
A
#
# COMPACT_ATOMS: atom_id res chain seq x y z
N MET A 1 20.58 6.71 35.68
CA MET A 1 19.26 6.76 35.03
C MET A 1 18.74 8.17 35.14
N SER A 2 18.62 8.84 34.01
CA SER A 2 18.25 10.24 33.89
C SER A 2 16.74 10.39 33.83
N LYS A 3 16.19 11.44 34.46
CA LYS A 3 14.76 11.82 34.41
C LYS A 3 14.21 11.96 32.99
N ILE A 4 15.09 12.14 32.00
CA ILE A 4 14.78 12.24 30.57
C ILE A 4 14.43 10.85 30.00
N GLU A 5 15.13 9.79 30.40
CA GLU A 5 14.88 8.41 29.93
C GLU A 5 13.50 7.91 30.42
N ASP A 6 13.13 8.27 31.65
CA ASP A 6 11.82 7.93 32.22
C ASP A 6 10.67 8.67 31.51
N GLN A 7 10.92 9.90 31.05
CA GLN A 7 9.92 10.69 30.32
C GLN A 7 9.74 10.19 28.87
N GLU A 8 10.82 9.82 28.19
CA GLU A 8 10.75 9.24 26.84
C GLU A 8 10.01 7.90 26.85
N LEU A 9 10.28 7.04 27.83
CA LEU A 9 9.60 5.75 27.97
C LEU A 9 8.10 5.93 28.27
N ALA A 10 7.75 6.90 29.11
CA ALA A 10 6.35 7.23 29.41
C ALA A 10 5.61 7.75 28.16
N GLN A 11 6.25 8.64 27.40
CA GLN A 11 5.69 9.16 26.15
C GLN A 11 5.46 8.04 25.12
N PHE A 12 6.43 7.14 24.97
CA PHE A 12 6.30 5.99 24.07
C PHE A 12 5.12 5.09 24.44
N CYS A 13 4.92 4.80 25.73
CA CYS A 13 3.79 4.00 26.20
C CYS A 13 2.44 4.68 25.91
N GLU A 14 2.35 6.00 26.08
CA GLU A 14 1.15 6.77 25.74
C GLU A 14 0.85 6.73 24.23
N ASP A 15 1.87 6.91 23.39
CA ASP A 15 1.72 6.87 21.94
C ASP A 15 1.24 5.49 21.46
N LEU A 16 1.75 4.42 22.09
CA LEU A 16 1.35 3.05 21.80
C LEU A 16 -0.12 2.79 22.17
N LEU A 17 -0.53 3.20 23.37
CA LEU A 17 -1.93 3.08 23.82
C LEU A 17 -2.88 3.88 22.93
N THR A 18 -2.47 5.06 22.50
CA THR A 18 -3.23 5.91 21.58
C THR A 18 -3.40 5.24 20.22
N SER A 19 -2.32 4.70 19.66
CA SER A 19 -2.35 3.98 18.38
C SER A 19 -3.26 2.75 18.43
N ALA A 20 -3.18 1.96 19.50
CA ALA A 20 -4.06 0.79 19.69
C ALA A 20 -5.55 1.18 19.80
N LYS A 21 -5.87 2.28 20.49
CA LYS A 21 -7.25 2.81 20.56
C LYS A 21 -7.76 3.26 19.19
N GLN A 22 -6.92 3.92 18.39
CA GLN A 22 -7.27 4.34 17.02
C GLN A 22 -7.52 3.14 16.11
N MET A 23 -6.70 2.08 16.20
CA MET A 23 -6.91 0.81 15.50
C MET A 23 -8.25 0.16 15.89
N LYS A 24 -8.55 0.08 17.19
CA LYS A 24 -9.81 -0.47 17.69
C LYS A 24 -11.04 0.33 17.22
N ALA A 25 -10.90 1.65 17.11
CA ALA A 25 -11.95 2.54 16.61
C ALA A 25 -12.10 2.52 15.07
N GLY A 26 -11.31 1.72 14.34
CA GLY A 26 -11.31 1.69 12.88
C GLY A 26 -10.78 2.97 12.23
N ASN A 27 -10.11 3.84 12.99
CA ASN A 27 -9.62 5.14 12.53
C ASN A 27 -8.18 5.06 12.01
N THR A 28 -7.81 3.95 11.39
CA THR A 28 -6.52 3.77 10.71
C THR A 28 -6.66 4.20 9.26
N ARG A 29 -6.20 5.42 8.95
CA ARG A 29 -6.14 5.93 7.59
C ARG A 29 -4.72 5.76 7.05
N VAL A 30 -4.52 4.75 6.21
CA VAL A 30 -3.29 4.60 5.43
C VAL A 30 -3.50 5.31 4.10
N ALA A 31 -2.72 6.37 3.84
CA ALA A 31 -2.70 7.01 2.53
C ALA A 31 -2.04 6.05 1.53
N LEU A 32 -2.86 5.40 0.72
CA LEU A 32 -2.38 4.50 -0.34
C LEU A 32 -1.95 5.31 -1.56
N SER A 33 -0.88 4.88 -2.21
CA SER A 33 -0.51 5.43 -3.51
C SER A 33 -1.59 5.14 -4.56
N PRO A 34 -1.65 5.91 -5.66
CA PRO A 34 -2.63 5.68 -6.72
C PRO A 34 -2.61 4.24 -7.25
N ILE A 35 -1.42 3.64 -7.37
CA ILE A 35 -1.24 2.27 -7.87
C ILE A 35 -1.75 1.25 -6.85
N ALA A 36 -1.44 1.43 -5.55
CA ALA A 36 -1.96 0.58 -4.50
C ALA A 36 -3.49 0.67 -4.39
N ASN A 37 -4.08 1.85 -4.65
CA ASN A 37 -5.53 2.03 -4.73
C ASN A 37 -6.15 1.22 -5.88
N ILE A 38 -5.55 1.24 -7.07
CA ILE A 38 -6.02 0.44 -8.21
C ILE A 38 -6.03 -1.05 -7.84
N ARG A 39 -4.92 -1.56 -7.29
CA ARG A 39 -4.82 -2.96 -6.85
C ARG A 39 -5.85 -3.32 -5.78
N ASN A 40 -6.05 -2.45 -4.78
CA ASN A 40 -6.99 -2.70 -3.69
C ASN A 40 -8.45 -2.65 -4.17
N LYS A 41 -8.79 -1.80 -5.15
CA LYS A 41 -10.13 -1.76 -5.75
C LYS A 41 -10.53 -3.09 -6.38
N ILE A 42 -9.57 -3.82 -6.94
CA ILE A 42 -9.78 -5.13 -7.56
C ILE A 42 -9.48 -6.30 -6.60
N ASN A 43 -9.25 -6.00 -5.31
CA ASN A 43 -9.05 -6.95 -4.22
C ASN A 43 -7.92 -7.99 -4.46
N LEU A 44 -6.80 -7.57 -5.05
CA LEU A 44 -5.64 -8.43 -5.31
C LEU A 44 -4.49 -8.19 -4.33
N SER A 45 -3.78 -9.27 -4.00
CA SER A 45 -2.48 -9.18 -3.33
C SER A 45 -1.44 -8.58 -4.28
N GLN A 46 -0.33 -8.08 -3.73
CA GLN A 46 0.79 -7.58 -4.54
C GLN A 46 1.33 -8.65 -5.49
N SER A 47 1.40 -9.92 -5.05
CA SER A 47 1.84 -11.03 -5.90
C SER A 47 0.94 -11.22 -7.11
N LYS A 48 -0.36 -11.45 -6.90
CA LYS A 48 -1.33 -11.67 -7.98
C LYS A 48 -1.39 -10.49 -8.95
N PHE A 49 -1.31 -9.26 -8.43
CA PHE A 49 -1.34 -8.08 -9.29
C PHE A 49 -0.05 -7.89 -10.09
N ALA A 50 1.10 -8.24 -9.50
CA ALA A 50 2.37 -8.21 -10.23
C ALA A 50 2.38 -9.26 -11.35
N ASP A 51 1.89 -10.46 -11.08
CA ASP A 51 1.73 -11.53 -12.07
C ASP A 51 0.82 -11.08 -13.22
N LEU A 52 -0.34 -10.49 -12.90
CA LEU A 52 -1.30 -9.92 -13.86
C LEU A 52 -0.68 -8.86 -14.79
N LEU A 53 0.24 -8.06 -14.26
CA LEU A 53 0.93 -7.01 -15.00
C LEU A 53 2.21 -7.49 -15.70
N GLY A 54 2.60 -8.76 -15.51
CA GLY A 54 3.83 -9.33 -16.06
C GLY A 54 5.10 -8.71 -15.49
N VAL A 55 5.09 -8.31 -14.22
CA VAL A 55 6.24 -7.70 -13.54
C VAL A 55 6.58 -8.42 -12.24
N SER A 56 7.80 -8.23 -11.73
CA SER A 56 8.14 -8.76 -10.41
C SER A 56 7.37 -8.04 -9.29
N VAL A 57 7.10 -8.74 -8.19
CA VAL A 57 6.54 -8.13 -6.96
C VAL A 57 7.38 -6.94 -6.50
N ARG A 58 8.71 -7.05 -6.61
CA ARG A 58 9.66 -5.99 -6.26
C ARG A 58 9.43 -4.74 -7.11
N THR A 59 9.18 -4.89 -8.40
CA THR A 59 8.87 -3.79 -9.33
C THR A 59 7.55 -3.11 -8.96
N LEU A 60 6.50 -3.88 -8.68
CA LEU A 60 5.22 -3.33 -8.23
C LEU A 60 5.37 -2.54 -6.92
N GLN A 61 6.15 -3.06 -5.96
CA GLN A 61 6.44 -2.38 -4.71
C GLN A 61 7.19 -1.05 -4.90
N ASP A 62 8.15 -0.98 -5.84
CA ASP A 62 8.82 0.29 -6.17
C ASP A 62 7.85 1.32 -6.72
N TRP A 63 6.87 0.89 -7.52
CA TRP A 63 5.83 1.79 -8.03
C TRP A 63 4.88 2.24 -6.93
N GLU A 64 4.39 1.31 -6.09
CA GLU A 64 3.47 1.62 -5.00
C GLU A 64 4.10 2.52 -3.93
N GLN A 65 5.42 2.43 -3.73
CA GLN A 65 6.18 3.24 -2.78
C GLN A 65 6.81 4.49 -3.42
N GLY A 66 6.58 4.71 -4.72
CA GLY A 66 7.05 5.91 -5.45
C GLY A 66 8.56 5.96 -5.73
N ARG A 67 9.29 4.86 -5.54
CA ARG A 67 10.72 4.76 -5.85
C ARG A 67 11.02 4.64 -7.34
N ALA A 68 10.08 4.12 -8.12
CA ALA A 68 10.19 4.05 -9.57
C ALA A 68 8.87 4.44 -10.23
N LYS A 69 8.93 4.79 -11.52
CA LYS A 69 7.75 5.08 -12.33
C LYS A 69 7.45 3.90 -13.27
N PRO A 70 6.18 3.52 -13.47
CA PRO A 70 5.81 2.52 -14.45
C PRO A 70 6.14 2.99 -15.88
N SER A 71 6.46 2.03 -16.75
CA SER A 71 6.64 2.27 -18.18
C SER A 71 5.35 2.76 -18.85
N GLY A 72 5.43 3.24 -20.10
CA GLY A 72 4.24 3.66 -20.85
C GLY A 72 3.19 2.55 -20.97
N ALA A 73 3.61 1.34 -21.35
CA ALA A 73 2.73 0.18 -21.42
C ALA A 73 2.13 -0.20 -20.05
N ALA A 74 2.94 -0.19 -18.99
CA ALA A 74 2.45 -0.47 -17.64
C ALA A 74 1.42 0.57 -17.16
N LYS A 75 1.59 1.86 -17.49
CA LYS A 75 0.57 2.88 -17.21
C LYS A 75 -0.75 2.59 -17.92
N THR A 76 -0.71 2.13 -19.17
CA THR A 76 -1.90 1.73 -19.91
C THR A 76 -2.59 0.53 -19.22
N LEU A 77 -1.83 -0.49 -18.84
CA LEU A 77 -2.39 -1.65 -18.11
C LEU A 77 -2.98 -1.26 -16.76
N LEU A 78 -2.31 -0.38 -16.00
CA LEU A 78 -2.85 0.17 -14.75
C LEU A 78 -4.16 0.94 -14.99
N LYS A 79 -4.27 1.66 -16.12
CA LYS A 79 -5.51 2.37 -16.46
C LYS A 79 -6.64 1.41 -16.85
N ILE A 80 -6.31 0.32 -17.55
CA ILE A 80 -7.26 -0.75 -17.86
C ILE A 80 -7.71 -1.42 -16.54
N ALA A 81 -6.79 -1.73 -15.63
CA ALA A 81 -7.11 -2.26 -14.31
C ALA A 81 -8.08 -1.36 -13.52
N GLU A 82 -7.97 -0.04 -13.69
CA GLU A 82 -8.85 0.93 -13.03
C GLU A 82 -10.24 1.03 -13.68
N LEU A 83 -10.32 0.99 -15.01
CA LEU A 83 -11.55 1.24 -15.76
C LEU A 83 -12.35 -0.05 -16.05
N ASN A 84 -11.66 -1.15 -16.33
CA ASN A 84 -12.24 -2.43 -16.70
C ASN A 84 -11.37 -3.58 -16.16
N PRO A 85 -11.51 -3.91 -14.86
CA PRO A 85 -10.77 -5.00 -14.22
C PRO A 85 -10.95 -6.35 -14.93
N ASP A 86 -12.17 -6.65 -15.40
CA ASP A 86 -12.51 -7.92 -16.02
C ASP A 86 -11.74 -8.15 -17.32
N ALA A 87 -11.58 -7.10 -18.12
CA ALA A 87 -10.77 -7.16 -19.33
C ALA A 87 -9.29 -7.46 -19.03
N LEU A 88 -8.75 -6.94 -17.93
CA LEU A 88 -7.37 -7.25 -17.55
C LEU A 88 -7.23 -8.69 -17.05
N MET A 89 -8.18 -9.15 -16.22
CA MET A 89 -8.19 -10.51 -15.69
C MET A 89 -8.44 -11.58 -16.76
N ALA A 90 -9.06 -11.23 -17.88
CA ALA A 90 -9.30 -12.15 -18.99
C ALA A 90 -8.07 -12.44 -19.87
N VAL A 91 -7.00 -11.62 -19.75
CA VAL A 91 -5.82 -11.68 -20.63
C VAL A 91 -4.59 -12.26 -19.93
N ALA A 92 -4.58 -12.28 -18.60
CA ALA A 92 -3.51 -12.87 -17.79
C ALA A 92 -3.75 -14.35 -17.50
#